data_AF-A0A7Y6ZII4-F1
#
_entry.id   AF-A0A7Y6ZII4-F1
#
_cell.length_a   1.000
_cell.length_b   1.000
_cell.length_c   1.000
_cell.angle_alpha   90.00
_cell.angle_beta   90.00
_cell.angle_gamma   90.00
#
_symmetry.space_group_name_H-M   'P 1'
#
loop_
_entity.id
_entity.type
_entity.pdbx_description
1 polymer ?
#
loop_
_entity_poly.entity_id
_entity_poly.type
_entity_poly.pdbx_seq_one_letter_code
_entity_poly.pdbx_strand_id
1 'polypeptide(L)'
;PKFFPVTVAISSLRKDEPNVILMTRAEAGNSLLLDQVGFKRGTAELEGLATMEFLDQLAEFLAENPEVIIRISGHTDNAGDPGLNKALSLDRASAVRDYLVEKGVAFERLRISGWGGTRPIASNATETGRSKNRRVEITVEN
;
A
#
# COMPACT_ATOMS: atom_id res chain seq x y z
N PRO A 1 10.16 13.01 -16.38
CA PRO A 1 11.22 12.60 -15.44
C PRO A 1 10.60 11.80 -14.27
N LYS A 2 11.25 10.69 -13.93
CA LYS A 2 10.76 9.62 -13.06
C LYS A 2 10.88 10.02 -11.60
N PHE A 3 9.78 10.11 -10.86
CA PHE A 3 9.82 10.46 -9.44
C PHE A 3 8.84 9.58 -8.65
N PHE A 4 9.34 8.87 -7.65
CA PHE A 4 8.54 8.09 -6.71
C PHE A 4 8.68 8.75 -5.33
N PRO A 5 7.60 8.97 -4.59
CA PRO A 5 7.70 9.61 -3.29
C PRO A 5 8.47 8.72 -2.30
N VAL A 6 9.52 9.27 -1.69
CA VAL A 6 10.10 8.71 -0.45
C VAL A 6 9.11 9.01 0.66
N THR A 7 8.56 7.98 1.31
CA THR A 7 7.62 8.04 2.46
C THR A 7 7.02 9.44 2.72
N VAL A 8 6.12 9.87 1.85
CA VAL A 8 5.26 11.03 2.08
C VAL A 8 3.87 10.46 2.33
N ALA A 9 3.26 10.75 3.48
CA ALA A 9 1.87 10.41 3.70
C ALA A 9 1.06 11.10 2.60
N ILE A 10 0.23 10.39 1.83
CA ILE A 10 -0.53 11.01 0.73
C ILE A 10 -1.49 12.09 1.25
N SER A 11 -1.84 12.04 2.54
CA SER A 11 -2.56 13.11 3.26
C SER A 11 -1.82 14.45 3.28
N SER A 12 -0.52 14.45 2.98
CA SER A 12 0.34 15.63 2.89
C SER A 12 0.31 16.27 1.50
N LEU A 13 -0.32 15.62 0.50
CA LEU A 13 -0.45 16.15 -0.85
C LEU A 13 -1.65 17.09 -0.90
N ARG A 14 -1.40 18.39 -1.07
CA ARG A 14 -2.43 19.42 -1.24
C ARG A 14 -2.83 19.55 -2.71
N LYS A 15 -4.13 19.64 -2.97
CA LYS A 15 -4.69 19.72 -4.33
C LYS A 15 -4.39 21.04 -5.05
N ASP A 16 -4.21 22.12 -4.28
CA ASP A 16 -4.17 23.51 -4.81
C ASP A 16 -2.83 24.24 -4.53
N GLU A 17 -1.81 23.52 -4.07
CA GLU A 17 -0.46 24.07 -3.83
C GLU A 17 0.61 23.12 -4.38
N PRO A 18 1.76 23.63 -4.86
CA PRO A 18 2.87 22.78 -5.29
C PRO A 18 3.42 21.98 -4.10
N ASN A 19 3.13 20.68 -4.08
CA ASN A 19 3.67 19.75 -3.08
C ASN A 19 5.15 19.48 -3.38
N VAL A 20 6.03 19.92 -2.49
CA VAL A 20 7.44 19.53 -2.51
C VAL A 20 7.56 18.12 -1.96
N ILE A 21 7.30 17.14 -2.82
CA ILE A 21 7.71 15.76 -2.58
C ILE A 21 9.24 15.76 -2.69
N LEU A 22 9.96 15.19 -1.71
CA LEU A 22 11.37 14.82 -1.90
C LEU A 22 11.40 13.72 -2.96
N MET A 23 11.43 14.15 -4.21
CA MET A 23 11.37 13.33 -5.40
C MET A 23 12.75 12.73 -5.64
N THR A 24 12.98 11.51 -5.16
CA THR A 24 14.06 10.68 -5.72
C THR A 24 13.50 9.90 -6.90
N ARG A 25 14.39 9.49 -7.81
CA ARG A 25 14.04 8.65 -8.96
C ARG A 25 13.28 7.43 -8.45
N ALA A 26 12.27 6.96 -9.19
CA ALA A 26 11.65 5.65 -8.96
C ALA A 26 12.73 4.58 -9.18
N GLU A 27 13.47 4.28 -8.12
CA GLU A 27 14.53 3.29 -8.10
C GLU A 27 14.04 2.08 -7.31
N ALA A 28 14.45 0.91 -7.75
CA ALA A 28 14.21 -0.34 -7.03
C ALA A 28 14.50 -0.17 -5.53
N GLY A 29 13.53 -0.56 -4.70
CA GLY A 29 13.60 -0.47 -3.24
C GLY A 29 12.84 0.71 -2.64
N ASN A 30 12.48 1.73 -3.42
CA ASN A 30 11.61 2.81 -2.92
C ASN A 30 10.26 2.24 -2.49
N SER A 31 9.80 2.66 -1.31
CA SER A 31 8.57 2.14 -0.71
C SER A 31 7.61 3.25 -0.28
N LEU A 32 6.32 3.00 -0.46
CA LEU A 32 5.21 3.86 -0.09
C LEU A 32 4.32 3.11 0.91
N LEU A 33 4.07 3.71 2.07
CA LEU A 33 3.07 3.21 3.01
C LEU A 33 1.68 3.67 2.54
N LEU A 34 0.73 2.74 2.43
CA LEU A 34 -0.65 3.07 2.07
C LEU A 34 -1.48 3.31 3.34
N ASP A 35 -1.16 4.38 4.05
CA ASP A 35 -1.79 4.72 5.34
C ASP A 35 -3.29 5.08 5.21
N GLN A 36 -3.73 5.49 4.02
CA GLN A 36 -5.13 5.78 3.71
C GLN A 36 -5.94 4.58 3.22
N VAL A 37 -5.32 3.41 3.01
CA VAL A 37 -6.04 2.23 2.55
C VAL A 37 -6.73 1.53 3.71
N GLY A 38 -8.05 1.67 3.76
CA GLY A 38 -8.94 1.06 4.74
C GLY A 38 -9.57 -0.24 4.26
N PHE A 39 -9.80 -1.15 5.20
CA PHE A 39 -10.54 -2.39 5.00
C PHE A 39 -11.65 -2.51 6.04
N LYS A 40 -12.77 -3.15 5.69
CA LYS A 40 -13.75 -3.56 6.68
C LYS A 40 -13.09 -4.44 7.73
N ARG A 41 -13.56 -4.31 8.98
CA ARG A 41 -12.93 -4.96 10.14
C ARG A 41 -12.83 -6.47 9.94
N GLY A 42 -11.60 -6.97 10.01
CA GLY A 42 -11.32 -8.41 9.93
C GLY A 42 -11.42 -9.01 8.53
N THR A 43 -11.63 -8.20 7.48
CA THR A 43 -11.75 -8.68 6.11
C THR A 43 -10.69 -8.05 5.20
N ALA A 44 -10.70 -8.47 3.94
CA ALA A 44 -9.96 -7.87 2.83
C ALA A 44 -10.84 -6.97 1.94
N GLU A 45 -12.10 -6.70 2.34
CA GLU A 45 -12.98 -5.80 1.61
C GLU A 45 -12.54 -4.35 1.82
N LEU A 46 -12.16 -3.67 0.74
CA LEU A 46 -11.78 -2.26 0.77
C LEU A 46 -12.97 -1.39 1.22
N GLU A 47 -12.71 -0.36 2.01
CA GLU A 47 -13.77 0.50 2.55
C GLU A 47 -13.33 1.97 2.58
N GLY A 48 -14.31 2.86 2.36
CA GLY A 48 -14.16 4.29 2.57
C GLY A 48 -13.76 5.06 1.31
N LEU A 49 -14.30 6.27 1.18
CA LEU A 49 -14.05 7.13 0.02
C LEU A 49 -12.56 7.47 -0.14
N ALA A 50 -11.88 7.80 0.96
CA ALA A 50 -10.45 8.12 0.95
C ALA A 50 -9.59 6.96 0.40
N THR A 51 -9.95 5.70 0.73
CA THR A 51 -9.29 4.51 0.17
C THR A 51 -9.43 4.47 -1.35
N MET A 52 -10.64 4.68 -1.87
CA MET A 52 -10.93 4.63 -3.30
C MET A 52 -10.19 5.75 -4.05
N GLU A 53 -10.27 6.98 -3.53
CA GLU A 53 -9.59 8.15 -4.11
C GLU A 53 -8.07 7.98 -4.15
N PHE A 54 -7.49 7.44 -3.07
CA PHE A 54 -6.06 7.15 -3.00
C PHE A 54 -5.65 6.08 -4.04
N LEU A 55 -6.41 5.00 -4.15
CA LEU A 55 -6.11 3.93 -5.10
C LEU A 55 -6.28 4.38 -6.56
N ASP A 56 -7.22 5.29 -6.82
CA ASP A 56 -7.39 5.93 -8.12
C ASP A 56 -6.16 6.77 -8.51
N GLN A 57 -5.63 7.59 -7.59
CA GLN A 57 -4.39 8.36 -7.81
C GLN A 57 -3.18 7.45 -8.04
N LEU A 58 -3.09 6.34 -7.30
CA LEU A 58 -2.04 5.35 -7.50
C LEU A 58 -2.14 4.69 -8.89
N ALA A 59 -3.36 4.36 -9.34
CA ALA A 59 -3.58 3.80 -10.67
C ALA A 59 -3.18 4.80 -11.78
N GLU A 60 -3.55 6.07 -11.64
CA GLU A 60 -3.15 7.14 -12.56
C GLU A 60 -1.63 7.27 -12.65
N PHE A 61 -0.95 7.31 -11.50
CA PHE A 61 0.52 7.30 -11.45
C PHE A 61 1.13 6.11 -12.19
N LEU A 62 0.60 4.89 -11.97
CA LEU A 62 1.11 3.67 -12.62
C LEU A 62 0.80 3.65 -14.13
N ALA A 63 -0.27 4.31 -14.58
CA ALA A 63 -0.58 4.48 -15.99
C ALA A 63 0.41 5.45 -16.67
N GLU A 64 0.76 6.55 -16.01
CA GLU A 64 1.76 7.52 -16.50
C GLU A 64 3.20 6.99 -16.51
N ASN A 65 3.48 5.96 -15.69
CA ASN A 65 4.81 5.37 -15.54
C ASN A 65 4.77 3.86 -15.89
N PRO A 66 4.57 3.50 -17.18
CA PRO A 66 4.29 2.13 -17.60
C PRO A 66 5.42 1.13 -17.35
N GLU A 67 6.65 1.61 -17.16
CA GLU A 67 7.77 0.77 -16.80
C GLU A 67 7.73 0.31 -15.34
N VAL A 68 7.07 1.04 -14.43
CA VAL A 68 7.16 0.76 -12.99
C VAL A 68 6.48 -0.56 -12.66
N ILE A 69 7.20 -1.44 -11.95
CA ILE A 69 6.71 -2.70 -11.39
C ILE A 69 6.71 -2.55 -9.87
N ILE A 70 5.59 -2.91 -9.24
CA ILE A 70 5.44 -2.80 -7.79
C ILE A 70 5.12 -4.13 -7.12
N ARG A 71 5.53 -4.25 -5.85
CA ARG A 71 5.04 -5.26 -4.91
C ARG A 71 4.15 -4.61 -3.86
N ILE A 72 2.93 -5.11 -3.74
CA ILE A 72 1.97 -4.78 -2.70
C ILE A 72 2.13 -5.80 -1.57
N SER A 73 2.50 -5.35 -0.38
CA SER A 73 2.73 -6.19 0.79
C SER A 73 1.73 -5.87 1.89
N GLY A 74 0.92 -6.86 2.26
CA GLY A 74 -0.01 -6.74 3.38
C GLY A 74 0.63 -7.22 4.69
N HIS A 75 0.23 -6.57 5.79
CA HIS A 75 0.69 -6.86 7.14
C HIS A 75 -0.49 -6.83 8.13
N THR A 76 -0.34 -7.57 9.23
CA THR A 76 -1.24 -7.53 10.38
C THR A 76 -0.47 -7.12 11.64
N ASP A 77 -1.19 -6.90 12.74
CA ASP A 77 -0.55 -6.99 14.06
C ASP A 77 -0.27 -8.45 14.43
N ASN A 78 0.21 -8.69 15.66
CA ASN A 78 0.53 -10.03 16.15
C ASN A 78 -0.64 -10.73 16.87
N ALA A 79 -1.85 -10.17 16.86
CA ALA A 79 -2.98 -10.75 17.56
C ALA A 79 -3.68 -11.82 16.71
N GLY A 80 -4.08 -12.93 17.34
CA GLY A 80 -4.76 -14.04 16.67
C GLY A 80 -3.82 -15.06 16.03
N ASP A 81 -4.38 -15.92 15.19
CA ASP A 81 -3.64 -17.03 14.58
C ASP A 81 -2.66 -16.53 13.50
N PRO A 82 -1.37 -16.90 13.56
CA PRO A 82 -0.39 -16.47 12.55
C PRO A 82 -0.70 -16.92 11.12
N GLY A 83 -1.29 -18.10 10.94
CA GLY A 83 -1.68 -18.63 9.63
C GLY A 83 -2.83 -17.83 9.03
N LEU A 84 -3.88 -17.58 9.82
CA LEU A 84 -5.00 -16.72 9.42
C LEU A 84 -4.55 -15.30 9.12
N ASN A 85 -3.65 -14.75 9.94
CA ASN A 85 -3.08 -13.41 9.70
C ASN A 85 -2.28 -13.35 8.40
N LYS A 86 -1.52 -14.41 8.08
CA LYS A 86 -0.78 -14.49 6.81
C LYS A 86 -1.74 -14.54 5.62
N ALA A 87 -2.78 -15.37 5.68
CA ALA A 87 -3.81 -15.43 4.65
C ALA A 87 -4.51 -14.07 4.48
N LEU A 88 -5.03 -13.48 5.56
CA LEU A 88 -5.71 -12.18 5.54
C LEU A 88 -4.83 -11.08 4.96
N SER A 89 -3.55 -11.05 5.32
CA SER A 89 -2.61 -10.06 4.79
C SER A 89 -2.37 -10.22 3.28
N LEU A 90 -2.35 -11.46 2.78
CA LEU A 90 -2.24 -11.74 1.36
C LEU A 90 -3.52 -11.34 0.61
N ASP A 91 -4.69 -11.66 1.17
CA ASP A 91 -5.99 -11.32 0.59
C ASP A 91 -6.16 -9.80 0.48
N ARG A 92 -5.72 -9.04 1.49
CA ARG A 92 -5.69 -7.56 1.44
C ARG A 92 -4.79 -7.02 0.34
N ALA A 93 -3.60 -7.61 0.17
CA ALA A 93 -2.72 -7.24 -0.93
C ALA A 93 -3.33 -7.59 -2.30
N SER A 94 -4.04 -8.72 -2.39
CA SER A 94 -4.81 -9.10 -3.58
C SER A 94 -5.90 -8.09 -3.89
N ALA A 95 -6.72 -7.70 -2.90
CA ALA A 95 -7.81 -6.74 -3.09
C ALA A 95 -7.31 -5.41 -3.65
N VAL A 96 -6.18 -4.90 -3.15
CA VAL A 96 -5.54 -3.68 -3.69
C VAL A 96 -5.07 -3.90 -5.13
N ARG A 97 -4.42 -5.02 -5.44
CA ARG A 97 -4.03 -5.35 -6.82
C ARG A 97 -5.24 -5.38 -7.74
N ASP A 98 -6.29 -6.11 -7.34
CA ASP A 98 -7.46 -6.36 -8.16
C ASP A 98 -8.19 -5.04 -8.46
N TYR A 99 -8.26 -4.12 -7.49
CA TYR A 99 -8.72 -2.75 -7.72
C TYR A 99 -7.86 -2.00 -8.75
N LEU A 100 -6.53 -2.06 -8.65
CA LEU A 100 -5.64 -1.39 -9.60
C LEU A 100 -5.75 -1.98 -11.02
N VAL A 101 -5.98 -3.28 -11.13
CA VAL A 101 -6.23 -3.95 -12.41
C VAL A 101 -7.55 -3.48 -13.02
N GLU A 102 -8.61 -3.35 -12.22
CA GLU A 102 -9.89 -2.78 -12.65
C GLU A 102 -9.73 -1.35 -13.18
N LYS A 103 -8.79 -0.58 -12.61
CA LYS A 103 -8.43 0.77 -13.07
C LYS A 103 -7.47 0.79 -14.27
N GLY A 104 -7.13 -0.37 -14.83
CA GLY A 104 -6.37 -0.50 -16.09
C GLY A 104 -4.87 -0.74 -15.92
N VAL A 105 -4.36 -0.97 -14.72
CA VAL A 105 -2.95 -1.33 -14.52
C VAL A 105 -2.73 -2.79 -14.90
N ALA A 106 -1.74 -3.07 -15.75
CA ALA A 106 -1.44 -4.43 -16.21
C ALA A 106 -1.06 -5.35 -15.02
N PHE A 107 -1.66 -6.53 -14.97
CA PHE A 107 -1.52 -7.48 -13.87
C PHE A 107 -0.07 -7.89 -13.62
N GLU A 108 0.72 -8.07 -14.69
CA GLU A 108 2.12 -8.49 -14.64
C GLU A 108 3.03 -7.48 -13.93
N ARG A 109 2.59 -6.22 -13.82
CA ARG A 109 3.29 -5.14 -13.12
C ARG A 109 3.01 -5.12 -11.62
N LEU A 110 2.10 -5.95 -11.13
CA LEU A 110 1.60 -5.94 -9.77
C LEU A 110 1.85 -7.27 -9.08
N ARG A 111 2.86 -7.30 -8.21
CA ARG A 111 3.18 -8.46 -7.37
C ARG A 111 2.54 -8.29 -6.00
N ILE A 112 2.18 -9.40 -5.35
CA ILE A 112 1.59 -9.36 -4.01
C ILE A 112 2.37 -10.21 -3.00
N SER A 113 2.27 -9.86 -1.73
CA SER A 113 2.82 -10.66 -0.61
C SER A 113 2.01 -10.44 0.66
N GLY A 114 1.83 -11.52 1.43
CA GLY A 114 1.22 -11.47 2.76
C GLY A 114 2.24 -11.85 3.83
N TRP A 115 2.58 -10.91 4.71
CA TRP A 115 3.57 -11.13 5.76
C TRP A 115 2.95 -11.45 7.13
N GLY A 116 1.63 -11.33 7.28
CA GLY A 116 0.97 -11.38 8.58
C GLY A 116 1.63 -10.43 9.57
N GLY A 117 1.81 -10.87 10.81
CA GLY A 117 2.46 -10.09 11.88
C GLY A 117 3.99 -10.16 11.92
N THR A 118 4.65 -10.74 10.90
CA THR A 118 6.10 -11.04 10.95
C THR A 118 7.02 -9.85 10.68
N ARG A 119 6.47 -8.74 10.18
CA ARG A 119 7.21 -7.50 9.86
C ARG A 119 6.59 -6.26 10.53
N PRO A 120 6.63 -6.18 11.87
CA PRO A 120 6.10 -5.03 12.60
C PRO A 120 6.96 -3.79 12.36
N ILE A 121 6.31 -2.63 12.23
CA ILE A 121 6.97 -1.31 12.16
C ILE A 121 6.78 -0.51 13.45
N ALA A 122 5.94 -1.00 14.36
CA ALA A 122 5.73 -0.44 15.67
C ALA A 122 5.51 -1.55 16.73
N SER A 123 5.61 -1.19 18.00
CA SER A 123 5.37 -2.14 19.10
C SER A 123 3.96 -2.71 19.07
N ASN A 124 3.80 -4.02 19.16
CA ASN A 124 2.50 -4.66 19.31
C ASN A 124 1.91 -4.58 20.72
N ALA A 125 2.67 -4.03 21.69
CA ALA A 125 2.21 -3.90 23.08
C ALA A 125 1.08 -2.88 23.24
N THR A 126 0.98 -1.89 22.35
CA THR A 126 -0.03 -0.82 22.42
C THR A 126 -0.99 -0.90 21.23
N GLU A 127 -2.23 -0.44 21.43
CA GLU A 127 -3.20 -0.39 20.32
C GLU A 127 -2.73 0.53 19.19
N THR A 128 -2.11 1.67 19.55
CA THR A 128 -1.53 2.59 18.57
C THR A 128 -0.47 1.90 17.71
N GLY A 129 0.40 1.08 18.30
CA GLY A 129 1.41 0.37 17.53
C GLY A 129 0.85 -0.80 16.72
N ARG A 130 -0.13 -1.54 17.24
CA ARG A 130 -0.87 -2.55 16.47
C ARG A 130 -1.57 -1.95 15.25
N SER A 131 -2.21 -0.79 15.40
CA SER A 131 -2.84 -0.09 14.30
C SER A 131 -1.86 0.25 13.18
N LYS A 132 -0.64 0.69 13.52
CA LYS A 132 0.43 0.93 12.53
C LYS A 132 0.89 -0.36 11.83
N ASN A 133 0.84 -1.51 12.50
CA ASN A 133 1.23 -2.79 11.92
C ASN A 133 0.17 -3.37 10.97
N ARG A 134 -1.12 -3.04 11.17
CA ARG A 134 -2.22 -3.38 10.25
C ARG A 134 -2.19 -2.44 9.03
N ARG A 135 -1.31 -2.72 8.06
CA ARG A 135 -1.04 -1.84 6.93
C ARG A 135 -0.86 -2.61 5.62
N VAL A 136 -0.93 -1.87 4.52
CA VAL A 136 -0.42 -2.29 3.22
C VAL A 136 0.69 -1.33 2.81
N GLU A 137 1.76 -1.85 2.23
CA GLU A 137 2.87 -1.07 1.69
C GLU A 137 3.13 -1.47 0.23
N ILE A 138 3.69 -0.55 -0.53
CA ILE A 138 4.11 -0.76 -1.90
C ILE A 138 5.62 -0.58 -1.99
N THR A 139 6.30 -1.43 -2.75
CA THR A 139 7.72 -1.30 -3.06
C THR A 139 7.94 -1.40 -4.56
N VAL A 140 8.75 -0.50 -5.13
CA VAL A 140 9.19 -0.58 -6.55
C VAL A 140 10.23 -1.69 -6.70
N GLU A 141 10.08 -2.56 -7.72
CA GLU A 141 10.91 -3.76 -7.91
C GLU A 141 11.88 -3.73 -9.10
N ASN A 142 11.91 -2.66 -9.89
CA ASN A 142 12.66 -2.63 -11.15
C ASN A 142 13.46 -1.35 -11.40
#